data_AF-J1Q3B7-F1
#
_entry.id   AF-J1Q3B7-F1
#
_cell.length_a   1.000
_cell.length_b   1.000
_cell.length_c   1.000
_cell.angle_alpha   90.00
_cell.angle_beta   90.00
_cell.angle_gamma   90.00
#
_symmetry.space_group_name_H-M   'P 1'
#
loop_
_entity.id
_entity.type
_entity.pdbx_description
1 polymer ?
#
loop_
_entity_poly.entity_id
_entity_poly.type
_entity_poly.pdbx_seq_one_letter_code
_entity_poly.pdbx_strand_id
1 'polypeptide(L)'
;MKRAVTSLLFAAGCTLNLAGSLAVAADTPALWLTEQHLAGQWLTDVNGQTVPDPQSSGLTYRHGELVHIGDNSATPALRNKLLRINPATGQLVAPPLAISVNPALKQSCFAGLLAGNPDWESLTWDRLDDSTLISVTEDSSKFQLTANCARRFGVTHSTAYPTLLVKIRTDKALSFAEVVAVRPVQFPAAAQVGNFPNDGIEGLTFDNQRNLYLALEKNQANAPMLFVTPYSDDFWLSDEFVQVADLKLPLPVPDAKDHPINGLDFLPARKEGHPGYLLAAARNDDQLWVLDLSRQQPAKVVPLRFYAPTRPNSSCPPYEPLANTSIEGVAVVGDQVALVNDPWQRHYPENIKCPDNAAAFQQFSPLIFKLAIDPRWFN
;
A
#
# COMPACT_ATOMS: atom_id res chain seq x y z
N MET A 1 -58.13 -51.32 36.49
CA MET A 1 -57.46 -51.68 35.23
C MET A 1 -56.70 -50.45 34.73
N LYS A 2 -55.40 -50.62 34.42
CA LYS A 2 -54.51 -49.86 33.48
C LYS A 2 -55.19 -48.68 32.76
N ARG A 3 -54.66 -47.45 32.62
CA ARG A 3 -53.30 -46.90 32.46
C ARG A 3 -53.42 -45.35 32.61
N ALA A 4 -52.56 -44.71 33.39
CA ALA A 4 -51.37 -43.94 32.95
C ALA A 4 -51.65 -42.45 32.59
N VAL A 5 -51.17 -41.62 33.51
CA VAL A 5 -50.89 -40.18 33.50
C VAL A 5 -49.86 -39.83 32.43
N THR A 6 -50.01 -38.70 31.72
CA THR A 6 -48.90 -37.73 31.56
C THR A 6 -49.39 -36.33 31.16
N SER A 7 -49.04 -35.35 31.99
CA SER A 7 -49.01 -33.92 31.70
C SER A 7 -47.89 -33.61 30.69
N LEU A 8 -48.12 -32.66 29.77
CA LEU A 8 -47.04 -32.02 29.01
C LEU A 8 -46.94 -30.54 29.41
N LEU A 9 -45.76 -30.20 29.96
CA LEU A 9 -45.24 -28.84 30.10
C LEU A 9 -44.99 -28.25 28.70
N PHE A 10 -45.37 -26.98 28.52
CA PHE A 10 -44.80 -26.13 27.48
C PHE A 10 -43.40 -25.68 27.92
N ALA A 11 -42.37 -26.08 27.18
CA ALA A 11 -41.04 -25.50 27.25
C ALA A 11 -40.66 -24.98 25.86
N ALA A 12 -40.17 -23.75 25.86
CA ALA A 12 -39.78 -22.98 24.69
C ALA A 12 -38.62 -23.63 23.91
N GLY A 13 -38.71 -23.57 22.58
CA GLY A 13 -37.61 -23.89 21.67
C GLY A 13 -37.65 -22.93 20.49
N CYS A 14 -36.92 -21.82 20.59
CA CYS A 14 -36.63 -20.93 19.47
C CYS A 14 -35.42 -21.54 18.74
N THR A 15 -35.65 -22.26 17.65
CA THR A 15 -34.59 -22.76 16.77
C THR A 15 -34.25 -21.69 15.74
N LEU A 16 -33.13 -20.99 15.93
CA LEU A 16 -32.47 -20.24 14.86
C LEU A 16 -31.94 -21.23 13.82
N ASN A 17 -32.52 -21.21 12.62
CA ASN A 17 -31.93 -21.85 11.44
C ASN A 17 -30.79 -20.96 10.90
N LEU A 18 -29.56 -21.20 11.34
CA LEU A 18 -28.35 -20.83 10.61
C LEU A 18 -27.97 -22.00 9.70
N ALA A 19 -28.68 -22.14 8.58
CA ALA A 19 -28.22 -22.97 7.48
C ALA A 19 -27.24 -22.13 6.64
N GLY A 20 -25.95 -22.34 6.92
CA GLY A 20 -24.87 -21.75 6.16
C GLY A 20 -24.92 -22.18 4.70
N SER A 21 -24.89 -21.19 3.81
CA SER A 21 -24.40 -21.39 2.45
C SER A 21 -22.92 -21.01 2.45
N LEU A 22 -22.06 -21.99 2.71
CA LEU A 22 -20.65 -21.91 2.32
C LEU A 22 -20.62 -22.03 0.79
N ALA A 23 -20.94 -20.93 0.10
CA ALA A 23 -20.55 -20.76 -1.27
C ALA A 23 -19.03 -20.57 -1.25
N VAL A 24 -18.30 -21.65 -1.55
CA VAL A 24 -16.92 -21.54 -2.02
C VAL A 24 -16.98 -20.59 -3.22
N ALA A 25 -16.40 -19.40 -3.09
CA ALA A 25 -16.28 -18.48 -4.21
C ALA A 25 -15.59 -19.26 -5.34
N ALA A 26 -16.30 -19.49 -6.44
CA ALA A 26 -15.69 -20.07 -7.62
C ALA A 26 -14.56 -19.13 -8.05
N ASP A 27 -13.37 -19.70 -8.29
CA ASP A 27 -12.24 -19.00 -8.89
C ASP A 27 -12.67 -18.46 -10.25
N THR A 28 -13.20 -17.23 -10.24
CA THR A 28 -13.67 -16.59 -11.45
C THR A 28 -12.41 -16.08 -12.15
N PRO A 29 -12.07 -16.59 -13.34
CA PRO A 29 -10.82 -16.26 -13.98
C PRO A 29 -10.76 -14.75 -14.22
N ALA A 30 -9.58 -14.18 -13.96
CA ALA A 30 -9.34 -12.78 -14.18
C ALA A 30 -9.55 -12.40 -15.66
N LEU A 31 -10.01 -11.17 -15.90
CA LEU A 31 -10.22 -10.65 -17.24
C LEU A 31 -9.08 -9.71 -17.63
N TRP A 32 -8.38 -10.11 -18.69
CA TRP A 32 -7.23 -9.39 -19.23
C TRP A 32 -7.67 -8.29 -20.19
N LEU A 33 -7.17 -7.07 -19.95
CA LEU A 33 -7.39 -5.93 -20.83
C LEU A 33 -6.21 -5.74 -21.78
N THR A 34 -6.38 -4.82 -22.74
CA THR A 34 -5.31 -4.43 -23.66
C THR A 34 -4.17 -3.76 -22.92
N GLU A 35 -2.92 -4.08 -23.27
CA GLU A 35 -1.71 -3.42 -22.75
C GLU A 35 -1.81 -1.89 -22.91
N GLN A 36 -1.46 -1.17 -21.85
CA GLN A 36 -1.42 0.29 -21.80
C GLN A 36 0.03 0.77 -21.80
N HIS A 37 0.37 1.68 -22.72
CA HIS A 37 1.70 2.26 -22.81
C HIS A 37 1.73 3.60 -22.08
N LEU A 38 2.58 3.72 -21.06
CA LEU A 38 2.65 4.86 -20.17
C LEU A 38 3.94 5.64 -20.37
N ALA A 39 3.82 6.90 -20.76
CA ALA A 39 4.92 7.85 -20.76
C ALA A 39 5.15 8.37 -19.34
N GLY A 40 6.38 8.22 -18.85
CA GLY A 40 6.79 8.72 -17.55
C GLY A 40 7.14 10.20 -17.57
N GLN A 41 7.22 10.76 -16.38
CA GLN A 41 7.70 12.10 -16.10
C GLN A 41 8.68 12.03 -14.94
N TRP A 42 9.88 12.55 -15.12
CA TRP A 42 10.88 12.57 -14.04
C TRP A 42 10.36 13.38 -12.85
N LEU A 43 10.51 12.83 -11.65
CA LEU A 43 10.31 13.59 -10.42
C LEU A 43 11.43 14.63 -10.29
N THR A 44 11.06 15.92 -10.23
CA THR A 44 12.01 17.03 -10.12
C THR A 44 11.77 17.88 -8.88
N ASP A 45 12.81 18.48 -8.33
CA ASP A 45 12.77 19.42 -7.22
C ASP A 45 12.14 20.77 -7.61
N VAL A 46 12.07 21.69 -6.64
CA VAL A 46 11.52 23.04 -6.83
C VAL A 46 12.30 23.88 -7.87
N ASN A 47 13.51 23.47 -8.25
CA ASN A 47 14.36 24.12 -9.25
C ASN A 47 14.32 23.41 -10.61
N GLY A 48 13.55 22.32 -10.74
CA GLY A 48 13.44 21.53 -11.97
C GLY A 48 14.57 20.53 -12.16
N GLN A 49 15.39 20.28 -11.14
CA GLN A 49 16.40 19.22 -11.17
C GLN A 49 15.76 17.91 -10.73
N THR A 50 16.03 16.82 -11.43
CA THR A 50 15.66 15.46 -11.04
C THR A 50 16.05 15.16 -9.58
N VAL A 51 15.13 14.61 -8.80
CA VAL A 51 15.35 14.28 -7.37
C VAL A 51 16.24 13.03 -7.27
N PRO A 52 17.38 13.08 -6.56
CA PRO A 52 18.28 11.94 -6.46
C PRO A 52 17.83 10.98 -5.36
N ASP A 53 17.54 9.74 -5.75
CA ASP A 53 17.34 8.60 -4.86
C ASP A 53 16.44 8.89 -3.64
N PRO A 54 15.15 9.23 -3.87
CA PRO A 54 14.16 9.34 -2.81
C PRO A 54 13.73 7.98 -2.26
N GLN A 55 14.00 6.88 -2.97
CA GLN A 55 13.52 5.50 -2.75
C GLN A 55 12.02 5.45 -2.48
N SER A 56 11.26 5.12 -3.53
CA SER A 56 9.86 5.54 -3.59
C SER A 56 8.93 4.63 -2.79
N SER A 57 8.83 4.72 -1.46
CA SER A 57 8.07 3.69 -0.71
C SER A 57 6.56 3.91 -0.54
N GLY A 58 6.04 5.11 -0.77
CA GLY A 58 4.59 5.33 -0.66
C GLY A 58 4.11 6.53 -1.46
N LEU A 59 2.87 6.47 -1.94
CA LEU A 59 2.24 7.54 -2.73
C LEU A 59 0.76 7.65 -2.39
N THR A 60 0.28 8.87 -2.11
CA THR A 60 -1.14 9.16 -1.99
C THR A 60 -1.51 10.48 -2.64
N TYR A 61 -2.79 10.68 -2.96
CA TYR A 61 -3.30 11.94 -3.48
C TYR A 61 -4.13 12.67 -2.41
N ARG A 62 -3.76 13.92 -2.12
CA ARG A 62 -4.41 14.74 -1.11
C ARG A 62 -4.32 16.23 -1.47
N HIS A 63 -5.47 16.92 -1.46
CA HIS A 63 -5.60 18.37 -1.73
C HIS A 63 -4.93 18.89 -3.00
N GLY A 64 -5.06 18.17 -4.11
CA GLY A 64 -4.48 18.62 -5.38
C GLY A 64 -3.02 18.22 -5.57
N GLU A 65 -2.41 17.57 -4.58
CA GLU A 65 -1.00 17.17 -4.60
C GLU A 65 -0.88 15.65 -4.46
N LEU A 66 0.14 15.09 -5.10
CA LEU A 66 0.64 13.78 -4.72
C LEU A 66 1.57 13.97 -3.53
N VAL A 67 1.45 13.10 -2.52
CA VAL A 67 2.32 13.07 -1.36
C VAL A 67 3.04 11.75 -1.38
N HIS A 68 4.36 11.83 -1.33
CA HIS A 68 5.28 10.72 -1.40
C HIS A 68 6.12 10.68 -0.10
N ILE A 69 6.48 9.50 0.39
CA ILE A 69 7.36 9.32 1.56
C ILE A 69 8.65 8.62 1.14
N GLY A 70 9.80 9.15 1.58
CA GLY A 70 11.10 8.51 1.37
C GLY A 70 11.43 7.52 2.50
N ASP A 71 11.81 6.32 2.12
CA ASP A 71 12.12 5.18 3.00
C ASP A 71 13.47 5.33 3.74
N ASN A 72 13.96 4.25 4.38
CA ASN A 72 15.28 4.24 5.00
C ASN A 72 16.44 3.94 4.02
N SER A 73 16.18 3.39 2.84
CA SER A 73 17.17 3.21 1.77
C SER A 73 17.54 4.50 1.04
N ALA A 74 16.68 5.52 1.06
CA ALA A 74 16.83 6.81 0.37
C ALA A 74 18.17 7.51 0.66
N THR A 75 18.52 8.57 -0.07
CA THR A 75 19.65 9.41 0.37
C THR A 75 19.37 10.05 1.74
N PRO A 76 20.39 10.33 2.58
CA PRO A 76 20.19 10.98 3.88
C PRO A 76 19.42 12.30 3.82
N ALA A 77 19.41 12.98 2.67
CA ALA A 77 18.66 14.21 2.47
C ALA A 77 17.15 13.99 2.30
N LEU A 78 16.70 12.76 2.01
CA LEU A 78 15.31 12.42 1.68
C LEU A 78 14.69 11.37 2.61
N ARG A 79 15.49 10.59 3.35
CA ARG A 79 14.99 9.66 4.39
C ARG A 79 14.08 10.35 5.38
N ASN A 80 12.97 9.69 5.75
CA ASN A 80 12.00 10.18 6.73
C ASN A 80 11.42 11.56 6.36
N LYS A 81 11.17 11.79 5.07
CA LYS A 81 10.57 13.04 4.59
C LYS A 81 9.37 12.77 3.71
N LEU A 82 8.43 13.71 3.78
CA LEU A 82 7.33 13.82 2.83
C LEU A 82 7.74 14.74 1.67
N LEU A 83 7.53 14.26 0.44
CA LEU A 83 7.73 14.99 -0.79
C LEU A 83 6.34 15.33 -1.35
N ARG A 84 6.09 16.62 -1.56
CA ARG A 84 4.82 17.11 -2.11
C ARG A 84 5.00 17.41 -3.58
N ILE A 85 4.22 16.76 -4.42
CA ILE A 85 4.43 16.72 -5.86
C ILE A 85 3.21 17.30 -6.56
N ASN A 86 3.42 18.22 -7.49
CA ASN A 86 2.39 18.65 -8.41
C ASN A 86 2.08 17.49 -9.37
N PRO A 87 0.87 16.91 -9.34
CA PRO A 87 0.55 15.77 -10.18
C PRO A 87 0.69 16.10 -11.66
N ALA A 88 0.40 17.34 -12.09
CA ALA A 88 0.47 17.72 -13.50
C ALA A 88 1.90 17.74 -14.05
N THR A 89 2.87 18.19 -13.25
CA THR A 89 4.24 18.46 -13.70
C THR A 89 5.30 17.54 -13.12
N GLY A 90 4.96 16.65 -12.18
CA GLY A 90 5.93 15.81 -11.47
C GLY A 90 6.96 16.61 -10.68
N GLN A 91 6.73 17.91 -10.46
CA GLN A 91 7.66 18.79 -9.75
C GLN A 91 7.27 18.91 -8.28
N LEU A 92 8.27 18.94 -7.39
CA LEU A 92 8.04 19.29 -5.99
C LEU A 92 7.49 20.69 -5.87
N VAL A 93 6.40 20.85 -5.12
CA VAL A 93 5.77 22.17 -4.88
C VAL A 93 6.44 22.93 -3.73
N ALA A 94 7.20 22.22 -2.90
CA ALA A 94 7.93 22.75 -1.75
C ALA A 94 9.14 21.86 -1.42
N PRO A 95 10.12 22.34 -0.65
CA PRO A 95 11.18 21.49 -0.12
C PRO A 95 10.63 20.29 0.68
N PRO A 96 11.32 19.13 0.67
CA PRO A 96 10.89 17.96 1.45
C PRO A 96 10.70 18.25 2.93
N LEU A 97 9.59 17.78 3.49
CA LEU A 97 9.17 18.02 4.86
C LEU A 97 9.65 16.88 5.78
N ALA A 98 10.44 17.19 6.79
CA ALA A 98 10.89 16.18 7.76
C ALA A 98 9.73 15.67 8.63
N ILE A 99 9.73 14.35 8.87
CA ILE A 99 8.82 13.70 9.81
C ILE A 99 9.53 13.65 11.17
N SER A 100 8.95 14.30 12.18
CA SER A 100 9.44 14.22 13.56
C SER A 100 8.73 13.08 14.31
N VAL A 101 9.25 12.72 15.49
CA VAL A 101 8.61 11.73 16.37
C VAL A 101 8.23 12.41 17.68
N ASN A 102 6.96 12.27 18.07
CA ASN A 102 6.46 12.81 19.32
C ASN A 102 7.28 12.27 20.51
N PRO A 103 7.78 13.12 21.42
CA PRO A 103 8.58 12.69 22.56
C PRO A 103 7.92 11.63 23.45
N ALA A 104 6.59 11.57 23.50
CA ALA A 104 5.86 10.55 24.26
C ALA A 104 6.14 9.12 23.77
N LEU A 105 6.42 8.94 22.47
CA LEU A 105 6.70 7.63 21.89
C LEU A 105 8.10 7.10 22.23
N LYS A 106 8.98 7.94 22.80
CA LYS A 106 10.33 7.53 23.23
C LYS A 106 10.33 6.54 24.39
N GLN A 107 9.20 6.39 25.08
CA GLN A 107 9.02 5.41 26.16
C GLN A 107 8.24 4.17 25.71
N SER A 108 7.85 4.09 24.44
CA SER A 108 7.12 2.94 23.90
C SER A 108 8.02 1.74 23.66
N CYS A 109 7.40 0.57 23.46
CA CYS A 109 8.11 -0.64 23.01
C CYS A 109 8.83 -0.48 21.66
N PHE A 110 8.46 0.54 20.89
CA PHE A 110 8.93 0.77 19.53
C PHE A 110 9.86 1.98 19.40
N ALA A 111 10.25 2.59 20.53
CA ALA A 111 11.07 3.80 20.57
C ALA A 111 12.38 3.67 19.78
N GLY A 112 13.03 2.50 19.80
CA GLY A 112 14.26 2.25 19.08
C GLY A 112 14.11 2.35 17.56
N LEU A 113 13.06 1.74 17.00
CA LEU A 113 12.74 1.82 15.57
C LEU A 113 12.42 3.26 15.18
N LEU A 114 11.48 3.89 15.90
CA LEU A 114 11.00 5.24 15.59
C LEU A 114 12.09 6.32 15.71
N ALA A 115 13.03 6.16 16.63
CA ALA A 115 14.15 7.11 16.77
C ALA A 115 15.24 6.94 15.71
N GLY A 116 15.22 5.82 14.96
CA GLY A 116 16.17 5.53 13.90
C GLY A 116 15.66 6.02 12.54
N ASN A 117 15.85 5.19 11.53
CA ASN A 117 15.26 5.36 10.20
C ASN A 117 14.40 4.12 9.96
N PRO A 118 13.10 4.16 10.29
CA PRO A 118 12.17 3.10 9.93
C PRO A 118 12.19 2.89 8.42
N ASP A 119 12.10 1.63 7.98
CA ASP A 119 11.63 1.36 6.61
C ASP A 119 10.15 1.69 6.59
N TRP A 120 9.84 2.82 5.95
CA TRP A 120 8.49 3.25 5.70
C TRP A 120 8.03 2.58 4.44
N GLU A 121 6.90 1.89 4.51
CA GLU A 121 6.19 1.45 3.34
C GLU A 121 4.80 2.08 3.30
N SER A 122 4.37 2.36 2.08
CA SER A 122 3.08 2.93 1.76
C SER A 122 2.76 4.28 2.43
N LEU A 123 1.78 4.96 1.86
CA LEU A 123 1.23 6.17 2.45
C LEU A 123 -0.22 6.30 2.06
N THR A 124 -1.08 6.57 3.03
CA THR A 124 -2.47 6.96 2.80
C THR A 124 -2.86 8.03 3.81
N TRP A 125 -4.11 8.49 3.75
CA TRP A 125 -4.63 9.48 4.69
C TRP A 125 -6.04 9.11 5.11
N ASP A 126 -6.39 9.53 6.33
CA ASP A 126 -7.72 9.33 6.87
C ASP A 126 -8.69 10.26 6.13
N ARG A 127 -9.56 9.67 5.29
CA ARG A 127 -10.48 10.44 4.43
C ARG A 127 -11.50 11.28 5.21
N LEU A 128 -11.60 11.10 6.52
CA LEU A 128 -12.52 11.85 7.41
C LEU A 128 -11.77 12.73 8.42
N ASP A 129 -10.54 12.36 8.78
CA ASP A 129 -9.62 13.20 9.55
C ASP A 129 -8.48 13.70 8.65
N ASP A 130 -8.72 14.86 8.07
CA ASP A 130 -7.77 15.54 7.19
C ASP A 130 -6.51 16.07 7.93
N SER A 131 -6.26 15.69 9.18
CA SER A 131 -5.02 15.96 9.91
C SER A 131 -4.14 14.72 10.08
N THR A 132 -4.52 13.59 9.49
CA THR A 132 -3.86 12.30 9.69
C THR A 132 -3.41 11.67 8.37
N LEU A 133 -2.10 11.41 8.28
CA LEU A 133 -1.54 10.44 7.34
C LEU A 133 -1.29 9.12 8.08
N ILE A 134 -1.34 8.02 7.33
CA ILE A 134 -1.09 6.67 7.85
C ILE A 134 -0.05 6.03 6.93
N SER A 135 0.96 5.43 7.53
CA SER A 135 2.00 4.64 6.86
C SER A 135 2.20 3.33 7.63
N VAL A 136 3.01 2.42 7.10
CA VAL A 136 3.35 1.15 7.75
C VAL A 136 4.87 0.97 7.77
N THR A 137 5.38 0.14 8.67
CA THR A 137 6.80 -0.24 8.69
C THR A 137 7.00 -1.67 8.23
N GLU A 138 8.11 -1.92 7.53
CA GLU A 138 8.43 -3.25 6.99
C GLU A 138 9.68 -3.86 7.63
N ASP A 139 10.89 -3.59 7.12
CA ASP A 139 12.13 -4.17 7.67
C ASP A 139 12.56 -3.51 8.99
N SER A 140 12.27 -4.22 10.08
CA SER A 140 12.71 -3.87 11.42
C SER A 140 13.81 -4.80 11.95
N SER A 141 14.50 -5.56 11.09
CA SER A 141 15.50 -6.58 11.45
C SER A 141 16.67 -6.04 12.29
N LYS A 142 16.97 -4.74 12.19
CA LYS A 142 18.03 -4.07 12.95
C LYS A 142 17.62 -3.76 14.40
N PHE A 143 16.36 -3.93 14.76
CA PHE A 143 15.82 -3.58 16.08
C PHE A 143 15.41 -4.83 16.85
N GLN A 144 15.42 -4.72 18.17
CA GLN A 144 15.00 -5.78 19.07
C GLN A 144 14.06 -5.21 20.13
N LEU A 145 12.97 -5.93 20.38
CA LEU A 145 12.08 -5.61 21.50
C LEU A 145 12.77 -5.98 22.82
N THR A 146 12.52 -5.18 23.87
CA THR A 146 12.87 -5.60 25.24
C THR A 146 12.08 -6.86 25.61
N ALA A 147 12.55 -7.62 26.61
CA ALA A 147 11.87 -8.86 27.01
C ALA A 147 10.39 -8.68 27.39
N ASN A 148 10.04 -7.54 28.03
CA ASN A 148 8.64 -7.23 28.35
C ASN A 148 7.82 -6.92 27.09
N CYS A 149 8.41 -6.16 26.17
CA CYS A 149 7.77 -5.84 24.90
C CYS A 149 7.60 -7.07 24.01
N ALA A 150 8.59 -7.95 23.94
CA ALA A 150 8.49 -9.22 23.23
C ALA A 150 7.41 -10.13 23.82
N ARG A 151 7.20 -10.11 25.15
CA ARG A 151 6.10 -10.86 25.77
C ARG A 151 4.73 -10.29 25.39
N ARG A 152 4.61 -8.97 25.25
CA ARG A 152 3.36 -8.30 24.86
C ARG A 152 3.08 -8.41 23.36
N PHE A 153 4.11 -8.22 22.54
CA PHE A 153 4.01 -8.03 21.09
C PHE A 153 4.72 -9.10 20.25
N GLY A 154 5.07 -10.24 20.84
CA GLY A 154 5.76 -11.33 20.12
C GLY A 154 4.85 -12.24 19.30
N VAL A 155 3.52 -12.16 19.48
CA VAL A 155 2.54 -13.00 18.76
C VAL A 155 1.97 -12.23 17.57
N THR A 156 2.83 -11.86 16.62
CA THR A 156 2.47 -11.11 15.41
C THR A 156 1.89 -12.01 14.32
N HIS A 157 2.28 -13.29 14.34
CA HIS A 157 2.13 -14.27 13.25
C HIS A 157 2.86 -13.88 11.95
N SER A 158 3.91 -13.07 12.05
CA SER A 158 4.79 -12.67 10.94
C SER A 158 6.24 -12.62 11.43
N THR A 159 6.82 -11.42 11.54
CA THR A 159 8.20 -11.16 11.95
C THR A 159 8.36 -11.06 13.47
N ALA A 160 9.60 -11.21 13.94
CA ALA A 160 9.94 -11.10 15.35
C ALA A 160 9.79 -9.66 15.91
N TYR A 161 10.02 -8.66 15.06
CA TYR A 161 9.71 -7.27 15.35
C TYR A 161 8.47 -6.88 14.53
N PRO A 162 7.34 -6.52 15.16
CA PRO A 162 6.07 -6.35 14.46
C PRO A 162 6.12 -5.25 13.41
N THR A 163 5.46 -5.50 12.26
CA THR A 163 4.93 -4.48 11.37
C THR A 163 4.10 -3.48 12.17
N LEU A 164 4.39 -2.18 12.05
CA LEU A 164 3.68 -1.13 12.76
C LEU A 164 2.83 -0.31 11.79
N LEU A 165 1.55 -0.13 12.09
CA LEU A 165 0.78 0.98 11.55
C LEU A 165 1.15 2.26 12.28
N VAL A 166 1.41 3.33 11.53
CA VAL A 166 1.96 4.58 12.06
C VAL A 166 1.05 5.74 11.73
N LYS A 167 0.64 6.48 12.77
CA LYS A 167 -0.12 7.71 12.64
C LYS A 167 0.81 8.91 12.57
N ILE A 168 0.80 9.61 11.45
CA ILE A 168 1.52 10.87 11.25
C ILE A 168 0.51 12.01 11.29
N ARG A 169 0.60 12.84 12.32
CA ARG A 169 -0.19 14.07 12.45
C ARG A 169 0.39 15.15 11.55
N THR A 170 -0.49 15.87 10.86
CA THR A 170 -0.16 16.99 9.99
C THR A 170 -1.27 18.05 10.01
N ASP A 171 -1.13 19.10 9.22
CA ASP A 171 -2.19 20.03 8.88
C ASP A 171 -2.60 19.89 7.40
N LYS A 172 -3.57 20.71 6.98
CA LYS A 172 -4.02 20.71 5.58
C LYS A 172 -2.90 21.10 4.60
N ALA A 173 -2.04 22.03 5.01
CA ALA A 173 -0.98 22.58 4.17
C ALA A 173 0.29 21.70 4.13
N LEU A 174 0.34 20.61 4.91
CA LEU A 174 1.55 19.83 5.15
C LEU A 174 2.71 20.75 5.58
N SER A 175 2.49 21.58 6.59
CA SER A 175 3.51 22.47 7.18
C SER A 175 4.36 21.78 8.25
N PHE A 176 3.83 20.71 8.84
CA PHE A 176 4.54 19.82 9.75
C PHE A 176 4.09 18.37 9.56
N ALA A 177 4.92 17.42 9.95
CA ALA A 177 4.59 16.01 10.03
C ALA A 177 5.22 15.43 11.31
N GLU A 178 4.41 14.81 12.16
CA GLU A 178 4.88 14.22 13.42
C GLU A 178 4.24 12.85 13.64
N VAL A 179 5.05 11.82 13.85
CA VAL A 179 4.55 10.52 14.33
C VAL A 179 4.03 10.68 15.75
N VAL A 180 2.73 10.46 15.93
CA VAL A 180 2.04 10.68 17.22
C VAL A 180 1.50 9.40 17.85
N ALA A 181 1.29 8.34 17.05
CA ALA A 181 0.87 7.04 17.55
C ALA A 181 1.38 5.92 16.64
N VAL A 182 1.55 4.74 17.21
CA VAL A 182 1.86 3.51 16.48
C VAL A 182 1.04 2.38 17.07
N ARG A 183 0.68 1.40 16.24
CA ARG A 183 0.08 0.15 16.70
C ARG A 183 0.68 -1.03 15.92
N PRO A 184 1.10 -2.10 16.61
CA PRO A 184 1.61 -3.29 15.93
C PRO A 184 0.46 -4.05 15.25
N VAL A 185 0.74 -4.67 14.11
CA VAL A 185 -0.23 -5.50 13.39
C VAL A 185 -0.12 -6.95 13.87
N GLN A 186 -1.27 -7.59 14.09
CA GLN A 186 -1.38 -9.03 14.31
C GLN A 186 -2.16 -9.66 13.14
N PHE A 187 -1.48 -10.52 12.40
CA PHE A 187 -2.07 -11.22 11.27
C PHE A 187 -2.80 -12.50 11.72
N PRO A 188 -3.74 -13.04 10.94
CA PRO A 188 -4.29 -14.37 11.19
C PRO A 188 -3.18 -15.42 11.08
N ALA A 189 -3.06 -16.34 12.05
CA ALA A 189 -2.06 -17.41 11.98
C ALA A 189 -2.19 -18.28 10.72
N ALA A 190 -3.43 -18.47 10.24
CA ALA A 190 -3.73 -19.21 9.02
C ALA A 190 -3.24 -18.52 7.74
N ALA A 191 -2.95 -17.22 7.78
CA ALA A 191 -2.40 -16.49 6.64
C ALA A 191 -0.93 -16.87 6.35
N GLN A 192 -0.23 -17.46 7.33
CA GLN A 192 1.15 -17.91 7.19
C GLN A 192 2.06 -16.83 6.57
N VAL A 193 1.93 -15.57 7.01
CA VAL A 193 2.71 -14.44 6.49
C VAL A 193 4.20 -14.75 6.51
N GLY A 194 4.69 -15.35 7.60
CA GLY A 194 6.09 -15.72 7.74
C GLY A 194 6.96 -14.55 8.18
N ASN A 195 8.27 -14.81 8.26
CA ASN A 195 9.27 -13.85 8.74
C ASN A 195 10.17 -13.44 7.56
N PHE A 196 9.65 -12.54 6.74
CA PHE A 196 10.33 -11.94 5.60
C PHE A 196 10.40 -10.43 5.85
N PRO A 197 11.50 -9.91 6.44
CA PRO A 197 11.56 -8.50 6.82
C PRO A 197 11.44 -7.52 5.66
N ASN A 198 11.85 -7.91 4.44
CA ASN A 198 11.82 -7.10 3.21
C ASN A 198 10.83 -7.66 2.17
N ASP A 199 9.84 -8.43 2.61
CA ASP A 199 8.74 -8.85 1.74
C ASP A 199 7.41 -8.83 2.52
N GLY A 200 7.16 -7.70 3.17
CA GLY A 200 6.10 -7.45 4.14
C GLY A 200 4.91 -6.70 3.55
N ILE A 201 4.39 -5.73 4.33
CA ILE A 201 3.26 -4.92 3.90
C ILE A 201 3.78 -3.72 3.13
N GLU A 202 3.46 -3.68 1.84
CA GLU A 202 3.88 -2.60 0.93
C GLU A 202 2.73 -1.68 0.57
N GLY A 203 1.51 -2.22 0.49
CA GLY A 203 0.32 -1.48 0.09
C GLY A 203 -0.57 -1.10 1.27
N LEU A 204 -1.05 0.14 1.30
CA LEU A 204 -1.97 0.64 2.34
C LEU A 204 -2.99 1.60 1.74
N THR A 205 -4.29 1.36 1.96
CA THR A 205 -5.32 2.34 1.57
C THR A 205 -6.53 2.34 2.49
N PHE A 206 -7.31 3.42 2.39
CA PHE A 206 -8.47 3.72 3.21
C PHE A 206 -9.69 3.93 2.32
N ASP A 207 -10.79 3.23 2.58
CA ASP A 207 -12.04 3.42 1.84
C ASP A 207 -12.96 4.51 2.44
N ASN A 208 -14.12 4.73 1.83
CA ASN A 208 -15.10 5.71 2.32
C ASN A 208 -15.97 5.16 3.47
N GLN A 209 -15.84 3.88 3.82
CA GLN A 209 -16.59 3.18 4.86
C GLN A 209 -15.75 2.94 6.12
N ARG A 210 -14.56 3.54 6.17
CA ARG A 210 -13.58 3.44 7.25
C ARG A 210 -13.02 2.03 7.43
N ASN A 211 -12.64 1.39 6.34
CA ASN A 211 -11.78 0.22 6.36
C ASN A 211 -10.36 0.60 5.93
N LEU A 212 -9.38 0.12 6.68
CA LEU A 212 -7.97 0.19 6.32
C LEU A 212 -7.56 -1.15 5.71
N TYR A 213 -7.04 -1.10 4.50
CA TYR A 213 -6.59 -2.26 3.74
C TYR A 213 -5.07 -2.31 3.69
N LEU A 214 -4.51 -3.50 3.87
CA LEU A 214 -3.07 -3.76 3.85
C LEU A 214 -2.78 -4.81 2.77
N ALA A 215 -1.81 -4.57 1.90
CA ALA A 215 -1.34 -5.54 0.93
C ALA A 215 0.02 -6.10 1.32
N LEU A 216 0.09 -7.43 1.37
CA LEU A 216 1.30 -8.20 1.62
C LEU A 216 1.90 -8.62 0.28
N GLU A 217 3.21 -8.44 0.11
CA GLU A 217 3.93 -8.93 -1.06
C GLU A 217 3.82 -10.44 -1.20
N LYS A 218 4.20 -11.17 -0.14
CA LYS A 218 4.12 -12.63 -0.12
C LYS A 218 3.97 -13.23 1.26
N ASN A 219 3.31 -14.36 1.31
CA ASN A 219 3.31 -15.25 2.46
C ASN A 219 4.32 -16.41 2.28
N GLN A 220 4.33 -17.38 3.21
CA GLN A 220 5.17 -18.57 3.13
C GLN A 220 4.96 -19.45 1.88
N ALA A 221 3.81 -19.32 1.23
CA ALA A 221 3.48 -20.01 -0.03
C ALA A 221 3.80 -19.16 -1.27
N ASN A 222 4.52 -18.04 -1.10
CA ASN A 222 4.86 -17.11 -2.15
C ASN A 222 3.65 -16.40 -2.80
N ALA A 223 2.54 -16.29 -2.07
CA ALA A 223 1.32 -15.68 -2.57
C ALA A 223 1.09 -14.29 -1.95
N PRO A 224 0.74 -13.27 -2.74
CA PRO A 224 0.30 -11.99 -2.21
C PRO A 224 -1.00 -12.15 -1.43
N MET A 225 -1.23 -11.27 -0.46
CA MET A 225 -2.46 -11.27 0.34
C MET A 225 -2.99 -9.87 0.55
N LEU A 226 -4.31 -9.75 0.68
CA LEU A 226 -4.96 -8.51 1.10
C LEU A 226 -5.60 -8.72 2.46
N PHE A 227 -5.34 -7.80 3.37
CA PHE A 227 -5.94 -7.77 4.69
C PHE A 227 -6.80 -6.52 4.86
N VAL A 228 -7.73 -6.58 5.81
CA VAL A 228 -8.61 -5.47 6.15
C VAL A 228 -8.79 -5.39 7.66
N THR A 229 -8.92 -4.16 8.16
CA THR A 229 -9.35 -3.90 9.55
C THR A 229 -10.28 -2.69 9.59
N PRO A 230 -11.34 -2.71 10.42
CA PRO A 230 -12.16 -1.53 10.64
C PRO A 230 -11.35 -0.42 11.31
N TYR A 231 -11.60 0.81 10.89
CA TYR A 231 -10.98 2.00 11.43
C TYR A 231 -12.06 2.90 12.06
N SER A 232 -12.01 3.05 13.38
CA SER A 232 -12.96 3.86 14.14
C SER A 232 -12.28 5.12 14.69
N ASP A 233 -13.06 6.06 15.22
CA ASP A 233 -12.49 7.26 15.86
C ASP A 233 -11.56 6.90 17.03
N ASP A 234 -11.84 5.77 17.70
CA ASP A 234 -11.06 5.25 18.82
C ASP A 234 -9.85 4.40 18.39
N PHE A 235 -9.61 4.21 17.09
CA PHE A 235 -8.59 3.29 16.56
C PHE A 235 -7.20 3.57 17.14
N TRP A 236 -6.86 4.83 17.40
CA TRP A 236 -5.55 5.24 17.94
C TRP A 236 -5.53 5.46 19.46
N LEU A 237 -6.62 5.20 20.17
CA LEU A 237 -6.67 5.31 21.64
C LEU A 237 -6.03 4.10 22.35
N SER A 238 -5.71 3.04 21.60
CA SER A 238 -5.06 1.83 22.10
C SER A 238 -3.67 1.69 21.48
N ASP A 239 -2.73 1.17 22.26
CA ASP A 239 -1.41 0.72 21.80
C ASP A 239 -1.33 -0.81 21.65
N GLU A 240 -2.46 -1.52 21.85
CA GLU A 240 -2.58 -2.96 21.59
C GLU A 240 -2.60 -3.26 20.08
N PHE A 241 -2.40 -4.53 19.76
CA PHE A 241 -2.44 -5.04 18.39
C PHE A 241 -3.65 -4.56 17.58
N VAL A 242 -3.40 -4.18 16.33
CA VAL A 242 -4.41 -4.11 15.28
C VAL A 242 -4.55 -5.51 14.70
N GLN A 243 -5.67 -6.16 14.99
CA GLN A 243 -6.01 -7.42 14.33
C GLN A 243 -6.54 -7.12 12.93
N VAL A 244 -5.97 -7.79 11.94
CA VAL A 244 -6.42 -7.72 10.56
C VAL A 244 -7.05 -9.04 10.15
N ALA A 245 -8.04 -8.98 9.27
CA ALA A 245 -8.67 -10.16 8.67
C ALA A 245 -8.20 -10.33 7.24
N ASP A 246 -8.00 -11.57 6.81
CA ASP A 246 -7.79 -11.88 5.40
C ASP A 246 -9.05 -11.49 4.61
N LEU A 247 -8.86 -10.61 3.63
CA LEU A 247 -9.94 -10.13 2.77
C LEU A 247 -10.44 -11.23 1.85
N LYS A 248 -9.65 -12.26 1.55
CA LYS A 248 -10.04 -13.40 0.69
C LYS A 248 -10.59 -12.98 -0.67
N LEU A 249 -10.12 -11.83 -1.17
CA LEU A 249 -10.47 -11.35 -2.51
C LEU A 249 -9.70 -12.22 -3.52
N PRO A 250 -10.34 -12.76 -4.57
CA PRO A 250 -9.63 -13.52 -5.59
C PRO A 250 -8.58 -12.63 -6.27
N LEU A 251 -7.31 -13.05 -6.19
CA LEU A 251 -6.20 -12.35 -6.82
C LEU A 251 -5.83 -13.04 -8.14
N PRO A 252 -5.50 -12.28 -9.19
CA PRO A 252 -5.23 -12.81 -10.53
C PRO A 252 -3.81 -13.37 -10.65
N VAL A 253 -3.42 -14.25 -9.74
CA VAL A 253 -2.08 -14.86 -9.69
C VAL A 253 -2.03 -16.06 -10.65
N PRO A 254 -1.24 -16.00 -11.74
CA PRO A 254 -1.30 -17.01 -12.80
C PRO A 254 -0.51 -18.29 -12.50
N ASP A 255 0.50 -18.23 -11.64
CA ASP A 255 1.34 -19.36 -11.26
C ASP A 255 1.90 -19.21 -9.82
N ALA A 256 2.87 -20.03 -9.42
CA ALA A 256 3.43 -20.03 -8.06
C ALA A 256 4.70 -19.16 -7.90
N LYS A 257 5.01 -18.30 -8.87
CA LYS A 257 6.12 -17.34 -8.80
C LYS A 257 5.73 -16.10 -7.99
N ASP A 258 6.71 -15.23 -7.83
CA ASP A 258 6.61 -14.00 -7.03
C ASP A 258 5.78 -12.96 -7.79
N HIS A 259 4.57 -12.70 -7.29
CA HIS A 259 3.63 -11.71 -7.82
C HIS A 259 3.26 -10.67 -6.74
N PRO A 260 4.25 -9.91 -6.20
CA PRO A 260 4.02 -9.03 -5.06
C PRO A 260 3.08 -7.87 -5.40
N ILE A 261 2.30 -7.44 -4.40
CA ILE A 261 1.52 -6.20 -4.46
C ILE A 261 2.29 -5.14 -3.69
N ASN A 262 2.83 -4.16 -4.40
CA ASN A 262 3.63 -3.09 -3.79
C ASN A 262 2.77 -1.84 -3.53
N GLY A 263 2.03 -1.38 -4.54
CA GLY A 263 1.14 -0.21 -4.38
C GLY A 263 -0.33 -0.60 -4.23
N LEU A 264 -1.06 0.13 -3.38
CA LEU A 264 -2.50 -0.07 -3.19
C LEU A 264 -3.22 1.28 -3.04
N ASP A 265 -4.30 1.50 -3.80
CA ASP A 265 -5.23 2.60 -3.51
C ASP A 265 -6.70 2.23 -3.72
N PHE A 266 -7.59 2.98 -3.08
CA PHE A 266 -9.03 2.82 -3.16
C PHE A 266 -9.62 3.70 -4.25
N LEU A 267 -10.37 3.07 -5.15
CA LEU A 267 -11.17 3.73 -6.18
C LEU A 267 -12.67 3.65 -5.81
N PRO A 268 -13.29 4.79 -5.45
CA PRO A 268 -14.73 4.83 -5.23
C PRO A 268 -15.50 4.41 -6.49
N ALA A 269 -16.50 3.55 -6.32
CA ALA A 269 -17.38 3.19 -7.43
C ALA A 269 -18.33 4.35 -7.78
N ARG A 270 -18.57 4.54 -9.08
CA ARG A 270 -19.59 5.49 -9.57
C ARG A 270 -21.01 4.96 -9.39
N LYS A 271 -21.17 3.64 -9.30
CA LYS A 271 -22.46 2.97 -9.12
C LYS A 271 -22.88 3.10 -7.65
N GLU A 272 -24.06 3.66 -7.43
CA GLU A 272 -24.65 3.76 -6.09
C GLU A 272 -24.77 2.38 -5.43
N GLY A 273 -24.42 2.30 -4.14
CA GLY A 273 -24.46 1.07 -3.35
C GLY A 273 -23.30 0.09 -3.60
N HIS A 274 -22.39 0.37 -4.52
CA HIS A 274 -21.19 -0.46 -4.74
C HIS A 274 -20.07 -0.05 -3.76
N PRO A 275 -19.41 -1.00 -3.08
CA PRO A 275 -18.39 -0.70 -2.04
C PRO A 275 -17.13 -0.04 -2.60
N GLY A 276 -16.83 -0.24 -3.88
CA GLY A 276 -15.68 0.35 -4.56
C GLY A 276 -14.73 -0.72 -5.08
N TYR A 277 -13.52 -0.30 -5.42
CA TYR A 277 -12.48 -1.17 -5.96
C TYR A 277 -11.16 -0.88 -5.26
N LEU A 278 -10.32 -1.91 -5.14
CA LEU A 278 -8.90 -1.73 -4.84
C LEU A 278 -8.11 -1.75 -6.15
N LEU A 279 -7.19 -0.80 -6.31
CA LEU A 279 -6.21 -0.77 -7.38
C LEU A 279 -4.87 -1.21 -6.80
N ALA A 280 -4.38 -2.36 -7.24
CA ALA A 280 -3.15 -2.98 -6.74
C ALA A 280 -2.09 -3.02 -7.84
N ALA A 281 -0.89 -2.48 -7.59
CA ALA A 281 0.24 -2.62 -8.50
C ALA A 281 0.94 -3.95 -8.25
N ALA A 282 0.86 -4.85 -9.23
CA ALA A 282 1.63 -6.09 -9.23
C ALA A 282 2.99 -5.83 -9.90
N ARG A 283 3.99 -5.54 -9.07
CA ARG A 283 5.26 -4.91 -9.47
C ARG A 283 6.02 -5.74 -10.49
N ASN A 284 6.23 -7.03 -10.21
CA ASN A 284 7.04 -7.91 -11.06
C ASN A 284 6.34 -8.28 -12.37
N ASP A 285 5.04 -8.03 -12.46
CA ASP A 285 4.21 -8.37 -13.61
C ASP A 285 4.01 -7.19 -14.57
N ASP A 286 4.45 -5.98 -14.18
CA ASP A 286 4.08 -4.72 -14.84
C ASP A 286 2.56 -4.63 -15.06
N GLN A 287 1.77 -4.90 -14.02
CA GLN A 287 0.31 -4.93 -14.08
C GLN A 287 -0.33 -4.03 -13.02
N LEU A 288 -1.49 -3.46 -13.38
CA LEU A 288 -2.44 -2.93 -12.41
C LEU A 288 -3.63 -3.88 -12.30
N TRP A 289 -3.91 -4.37 -11.10
CA TRP A 289 -5.06 -5.20 -10.80
C TRP A 289 -6.20 -4.35 -10.26
N VAL A 290 -7.39 -4.50 -10.84
CA VAL A 290 -8.63 -3.86 -10.37
C VAL A 290 -9.47 -4.92 -9.68
N LEU A 291 -9.65 -4.76 -8.37
CA LEU A 291 -10.27 -5.76 -7.50
C LEU A 291 -11.61 -5.24 -6.99
N ASP A 292 -12.69 -5.91 -7.37
CA ASP A 292 -14.06 -5.54 -6.97
C ASP A 292 -14.34 -5.94 -5.52
N LEU A 293 -14.47 -4.95 -4.63
CA LEU A 293 -14.77 -5.18 -3.20
C LEU A 293 -16.14 -5.84 -2.98
N SER A 294 -17.07 -5.76 -3.94
CA SER A 294 -18.36 -6.45 -3.88
C SER A 294 -18.25 -7.94 -4.23
N ARG A 295 -17.14 -8.36 -4.85
CA ARG A 295 -16.86 -9.72 -5.36
C ARG A 295 -17.87 -10.19 -6.40
N GLN A 296 -18.58 -9.27 -7.05
CA GLN A 296 -19.55 -9.59 -8.08
C GLN A 296 -18.89 -9.73 -9.45
N GLN A 297 -17.71 -9.10 -9.62
CA GLN A 297 -16.92 -9.16 -10.83
C GLN A 297 -15.58 -9.85 -10.57
N PRO A 298 -15.05 -10.60 -11.56
CA PRO A 298 -13.68 -11.08 -11.50
C PRO A 298 -12.70 -9.89 -11.47
N ALA A 299 -11.52 -10.14 -10.93
CA ALA A 299 -10.40 -9.21 -11.02
C ALA A 299 -10.13 -8.84 -12.49
N LYS A 300 -9.86 -7.55 -12.75
CA LYS A 300 -9.35 -7.11 -14.05
C LYS A 300 -7.85 -6.94 -13.98
N VAL A 301 -7.16 -7.41 -15.01
CA VAL A 301 -5.73 -7.23 -15.17
C VAL A 301 -5.48 -6.22 -16.28
N VAL A 302 -4.80 -5.13 -15.95
CA VAL A 302 -4.36 -4.11 -16.90
C VAL A 302 -2.85 -4.28 -17.11
N PRO A 303 -2.40 -4.90 -18.22
CA PRO A 303 -0.97 -4.96 -18.53
C PRO A 303 -0.45 -3.56 -18.83
N LEU A 304 0.72 -3.22 -18.31
CA LEU A 304 1.35 -1.91 -18.46
C LEU A 304 2.70 -2.05 -19.13
N ARG A 305 3.07 -1.01 -19.88
CA ARG A 305 4.40 -0.87 -20.45
C ARG A 305 4.90 0.54 -20.28
N PHE A 306 6.08 0.70 -19.70
CA PHE A 306 6.56 1.98 -19.20
C PHE A 306 7.70 2.54 -20.04
N TYR A 307 7.74 3.87 -20.13
CA TYR A 307 8.71 4.58 -20.94
C TYR A 307 9.26 5.82 -20.23
N ALA A 308 10.58 6.03 -20.28
CA ALA A 308 11.21 7.28 -19.85
C ALA A 308 11.26 8.31 -20.99
N PRO A 309 10.95 9.59 -20.75
CA PRO A 309 11.07 10.63 -21.76
C PRO A 309 12.53 11.00 -22.00
N THR A 310 12.90 11.37 -23.23
CA THR A 310 14.18 12.00 -23.55
C THR A 310 14.00 13.49 -23.83
N ARG A 311 15.10 14.24 -23.91
CA ARG A 311 15.05 15.68 -24.16
C ARG A 311 14.61 15.95 -25.61
N PRO A 312 13.79 17.00 -25.89
CA PRO A 312 13.29 17.31 -27.23
C PRO A 312 14.34 17.53 -28.34
N ASN A 313 15.62 17.73 -27.99
CA ASN A 313 16.74 17.92 -28.92
C ASN A 313 17.82 16.83 -28.79
N SER A 314 17.43 15.67 -28.26
CA SER A 314 18.31 14.50 -28.14
C SER A 314 18.58 13.85 -29.49
N SER A 315 19.71 13.14 -29.62
CA SER A 315 19.90 12.16 -30.69
C SER A 315 19.15 10.84 -30.42
N CYS A 316 18.53 10.70 -29.25
CA CYS A 316 17.77 9.52 -28.87
C CYS A 316 16.30 9.60 -29.27
N PRO A 317 15.60 8.45 -29.35
CA PRO A 317 14.15 8.43 -29.53
C PRO A 317 13.45 9.27 -28.44
N PRO A 318 12.28 9.88 -28.70
CA PRO A 318 11.57 10.71 -27.72
C PRO A 318 11.25 10.00 -26.40
N TYR A 319 11.15 8.66 -26.45
CA TYR A 319 10.86 7.82 -25.30
C TYR A 319 11.66 6.51 -25.37
N GLU A 320 12.05 6.00 -24.21
CA GLU A 320 12.79 4.75 -24.06
C GLU A 320 12.02 3.75 -23.21
N PRO A 321 11.85 2.49 -23.66
CA PRO A 321 11.21 1.48 -22.84
C PRO A 321 12.05 1.19 -21.60
N LEU A 322 11.38 1.10 -20.45
CA LEU A 322 12.02 0.63 -19.23
C LEU A 322 12.16 -0.90 -19.29
N ALA A 323 13.31 -1.39 -18.82
CA ALA A 323 13.58 -2.82 -18.65
C ALA A 323 13.17 -3.31 -17.26
N ASN A 324 13.29 -2.44 -16.25
CA ASN A 324 12.80 -2.68 -14.91
C ASN A 324 12.10 -1.40 -14.43
N THR A 325 10.79 -1.46 -14.29
CA THR A 325 10.01 -0.33 -13.79
C THR A 325 10.06 -0.30 -12.27
N SER A 326 9.71 -1.41 -11.61
CA SER A 326 9.49 -1.51 -10.16
C SER A 326 8.46 -0.50 -9.63
N ILE A 327 7.19 -0.62 -10.05
CA ILE A 327 6.12 0.26 -9.52
C ILE A 327 5.88 -0.04 -8.04
N GLU A 328 5.93 1.01 -7.22
CA GLU A 328 5.84 0.92 -5.77
C GLU A 328 4.61 1.67 -5.24
N GLY A 329 4.30 2.84 -5.79
CA GLY A 329 3.19 3.66 -5.33
C GLY A 329 2.05 3.76 -6.34
N VAL A 330 0.82 3.76 -5.82
CA VAL A 330 -0.43 3.92 -6.58
C VAL A 330 -1.27 5.00 -5.90
N ALA A 331 -1.80 5.95 -6.67
CA ALA A 331 -2.74 6.94 -6.15
C ALA A 331 -3.84 7.28 -7.17
N VAL A 332 -5.10 7.29 -6.73
CA VAL A 332 -6.25 7.72 -7.54
C VAL A 332 -6.32 9.25 -7.53
N VAL A 333 -6.21 9.84 -8.71
CA VAL A 333 -6.23 11.29 -8.95
C VAL A 333 -7.39 11.62 -9.89
N GLY A 334 -8.57 11.88 -9.34
CA GLY A 334 -9.76 12.17 -10.14
C GLY A 334 -10.16 10.99 -11.02
N ASP A 335 -10.06 11.14 -12.34
CA ASP A 335 -10.31 10.08 -13.34
C ASP A 335 -9.03 9.40 -13.84
N GLN A 336 -7.92 9.57 -13.13
CA GLN A 336 -6.63 8.99 -13.44
C GLN A 336 -6.07 8.20 -12.25
N VAL A 337 -5.11 7.34 -12.54
CA VAL A 337 -4.24 6.67 -11.58
C VAL A 337 -2.84 7.21 -11.80
N ALA A 338 -2.24 7.77 -10.76
CA ALA A 338 -0.82 8.08 -10.71
C ALA A 338 -0.05 6.87 -10.18
N LEU A 339 1.05 6.54 -10.84
CA LEU A 339 1.97 5.48 -10.42
C LEU A 339 3.35 6.10 -10.23
N VAL A 340 4.10 5.66 -9.22
CA VAL A 340 5.51 6.00 -9.07
C VAL A 340 6.31 4.73 -8.93
N ASN A 341 7.49 4.70 -9.54
CA ASN A 341 8.40 3.59 -9.36
C ASN A 341 9.39 3.80 -8.22
N ASP A 342 9.79 2.69 -7.62
CA ASP A 342 10.99 2.60 -6.81
C ASP A 342 12.22 2.34 -7.69
N PRO A 343 13.22 3.25 -7.68
CA PRO A 343 14.49 3.09 -8.36
C PRO A 343 15.39 1.98 -7.78
N TRP A 344 14.99 0.72 -7.86
CA TRP A 344 15.73 -0.41 -7.28
C TRP A 344 17.19 -0.45 -7.75
N GLN A 345 18.11 -0.08 -6.86
CA GLN A 345 19.49 0.29 -7.20
C GLN A 345 20.23 -0.79 -8.00
N ARG A 346 19.89 -2.06 -7.77
CA ARG A 346 20.51 -3.20 -8.45
C ARG A 346 20.22 -3.24 -9.95
N HIS A 347 19.00 -2.90 -10.35
CA HIS A 347 18.51 -3.09 -11.73
C HIS A 347 18.16 -1.78 -12.43
N TYR A 348 17.95 -0.68 -11.70
CA TYR A 348 17.57 0.59 -12.30
C TYR A 348 18.56 1.12 -13.36
N PRO A 349 19.89 0.95 -13.23
CA PRO A 349 20.84 1.31 -14.29
C PRO A 349 20.67 0.53 -15.60
N GLU A 350 20.02 -0.63 -15.60
CA GLU A 350 19.75 -1.42 -16.81
C GLU A 350 18.77 -0.73 -17.77
N ASN A 351 18.01 0.27 -17.27
CA ASN A 351 17.12 1.12 -18.04
C ASN A 351 17.86 2.11 -18.97
N ILE A 352 19.16 2.32 -18.78
CA ILE A 352 19.95 3.24 -19.62
C ILE A 352 20.13 2.64 -21.02
N LYS A 353 19.33 3.11 -21.98
CA LYS A 353 19.53 2.83 -23.41
C LYS A 353 20.05 4.05 -24.18
N CYS A 354 19.85 5.25 -23.63
CA CYS A 354 20.30 6.52 -24.17
C CYS A 354 21.18 7.28 -23.16
N PRO A 355 22.24 7.95 -23.63
CA PRO A 355 23.05 8.84 -22.80
C PRO A 355 22.28 9.99 -22.12
N ASP A 356 21.19 10.49 -22.70
CA ASP A 356 20.41 11.60 -22.14
C ASP A 356 19.76 11.27 -20.80
N ASN A 357 19.36 10.02 -20.60
CA ASN A 357 18.73 9.57 -19.36
C ASN A 357 19.74 8.96 -18.38
N ALA A 358 21.01 8.78 -18.78
CA ALA A 358 22.02 8.11 -17.97
C ALA A 358 22.18 8.76 -16.58
N ALA A 359 22.25 10.09 -16.53
CA ALA A 359 22.38 10.82 -15.25
C ALA A 359 21.18 10.57 -14.32
N ALA A 360 19.96 10.59 -14.86
CA ALA A 360 18.73 10.39 -14.09
C ALA A 360 18.63 8.97 -13.53
N PHE A 361 18.99 7.95 -14.32
CA PHE A 361 19.01 6.56 -13.85
C PHE A 361 20.15 6.30 -12.86
N GLN A 362 21.34 6.88 -13.07
CA GLN A 362 22.50 6.67 -12.19
C GLN A 362 22.34 7.31 -10.81
N GLN A 363 21.56 8.38 -10.71
CA GLN A 363 21.21 8.97 -9.41
C GLN A 363 19.91 8.42 -8.83
N PHE A 364 19.34 7.37 -9.45
CA PHE A 364 18.13 6.70 -8.99
C PHE A 364 16.94 7.67 -8.84
N SER A 365 16.73 8.53 -9.84
CA SER A 365 15.54 9.40 -9.87
C SER A 365 14.30 8.60 -10.28
N PRO A 366 13.15 8.75 -9.61
CA PRO A 366 11.93 8.06 -10.01
C PRO A 366 11.21 8.80 -11.14
N LEU A 367 10.33 8.05 -11.78
CA LEU A 367 9.37 8.48 -12.79
C LEU A 367 7.97 8.38 -12.19
N ILE A 368 7.14 9.35 -12.53
CA ILE A 368 5.71 9.33 -12.28
C ILE A 368 5.01 9.03 -13.59
N PHE A 369 4.08 8.09 -13.57
CA PHE A 369 3.25 7.70 -14.70
C PHE A 369 1.79 8.03 -14.41
N LYS A 370 1.00 8.22 -15.45
CA LYS A 370 -0.44 8.44 -15.35
C LYS A 370 -1.18 7.53 -16.30
N LEU A 371 -2.22 6.89 -15.78
CA LEU A 371 -3.12 6.03 -16.53
C LEU A 371 -4.55 6.57 -16.38
N ALA A 372 -5.27 6.75 -17.48
CA ALA A 372 -6.68 7.10 -17.43
C ALA A 372 -7.49 5.91 -16.93
N ILE A 373 -8.46 6.16 -16.04
CA ILE A 373 -9.39 5.14 -15.57
C ILE A 373 -10.34 4.77 -16.70
N ASP A 374 -10.31 3.51 -17.13
CA ASP A 374 -11.12 3.03 -18.23
C ASP A 374 -12.46 2.45 -17.72
N PRO A 375 -13.62 2.88 -18.26
CA PRO A 375 -14.91 2.31 -17.89
C PRO A 375 -15.02 0.78 -18.05
N ARG A 376 -14.21 0.17 -18.91
CA ARG A 376 -14.14 -1.29 -19.11
C ARG A 376 -13.64 -2.04 -17.86
N TRP A 377 -13.05 -1.34 -16.90
CA TRP A 377 -12.63 -1.93 -15.63
C TRP A 377 -13.82 -2.39 -14.78
N PHE A 378 -15.03 -1.89 -15.04
CA PHE A 378 -16.20 -2.05 -14.16
C PHE A 378 -17.34 -2.88 -14.77
N ASN A 379 -17.12 -3.51 -15.93
CA ASN A 379 -18.15 -4.21 -16.70
C ASN A 379 -17.90 -5.71 -16.84
#